data_AF-A0ABD3NJL1-F1
#
_entry.id   AF-A0ABD3NJL1-F1
#
_cell.length_a   1.000
_cell.length_b   1.000
_cell.length_c   1.000
_cell.angle_alpha   90.00
_cell.angle_beta   90.00
_cell.angle_gamma   90.00
#
_symmetry.space_group_name_H-M   'P 1'
#
loop_
_entity.id
_entity.type
_entity.pdbx_description
1 polymer ?
#
loop_
_entity_poly.entity_id
_entity_poly.type
_entity_poly.pdbx_seq_one_letter_code
_entity_poly.pdbx_strand_id
1 'polypeptide(L)'
;MGVSRDGDDGEIVRPSAPLEYLLPAARVGVYVHRALAVAEDLRRSSSGGTTRAEDGDWKDDDDATKTKRALLEGILLGPPSFVTSSDPIPTRGDPYVLPPLVGELVARRRKAEERRLLNVDAGFVPQLFEVGQLIGERRQWNRLSNEERAREGTSEVRLALNIYTTNLSYDPDRYVYAGSREERSRSIREGRLPTAGDVIRSDLDARDLYRNALQTSLDDARAEYLYQRGKNFEDLSELVRLLGNARDAIDGWFGFVPDRDVREALYVVSGEGRTR
;
A
#
# COMPACT_ATOMS: atom_id res chain seq x y z
N MET A 1 -19.99 -46.35 7.99
CA MET A 1 -20.67 -45.07 7.68
C MET A 1 -19.74 -43.95 8.12
N GLY A 2 -18.88 -43.51 7.21
CA GLY A 2 -17.98 -42.38 7.45
C GLY A 2 -18.74 -41.10 7.11
N VAL A 3 -18.92 -40.23 8.09
CA VAL A 3 -19.49 -38.90 7.89
C VAL A 3 -18.39 -38.05 7.26
N SER A 4 -18.49 -37.80 5.95
CA SER A 4 -17.73 -36.77 5.27
C SER A 4 -18.07 -35.43 5.91
N ARG A 5 -17.13 -34.85 6.65
CA ARG A 5 -17.13 -33.43 6.97
C ARG A 5 -16.50 -32.72 5.77
N ASP A 6 -17.30 -32.55 4.72
CA ASP A 6 -17.03 -31.49 3.76
C ASP A 6 -17.43 -30.20 4.48
N GLY A 7 -16.46 -29.67 5.23
CA GLY A 7 -16.48 -28.28 5.64
C GLY A 7 -16.33 -27.47 4.36
N ASP A 8 -17.45 -26.95 3.88
CA ASP A 8 -17.48 -25.76 3.04
C ASP A 8 -16.85 -24.65 3.88
N ASP A 9 -15.52 -24.60 3.90
CA ASP A 9 -14.73 -23.52 4.46
C ASP A 9 -15.03 -22.31 3.58
N GLY A 10 -16.11 -21.60 3.91
CA GLY A 10 -16.61 -20.46 3.17
C GLY A 10 -15.45 -19.60 2.71
N GLU A 11 -15.26 -19.55 1.39
CA GLU A 11 -14.13 -18.92 0.75
C GLU A 11 -13.97 -17.52 1.34
N ILE A 12 -12.84 -17.27 2.03
CA ILE A 12 -12.57 -15.98 2.67
C ILE A 12 -12.47 -14.95 1.54
N VAL A 13 -13.55 -14.20 1.33
CA VAL A 13 -13.60 -13.15 0.32
C VAL A 13 -12.82 -11.95 0.85
N ARG A 14 -11.55 -11.84 0.46
CA ARG A 14 -10.73 -10.66 0.73
C ARG A 14 -11.30 -9.46 -0.04
N PRO A 15 -11.24 -8.23 0.51
CA PRO A 15 -11.63 -7.04 -0.23
C PRO A 15 -10.74 -6.90 -1.47
N SER A 16 -11.38 -6.62 -2.60
CA SER A 16 -10.72 -6.62 -3.91
C SER A 16 -11.14 -5.41 -4.74
N ALA A 17 -10.21 -4.89 -5.54
CA ALA A 17 -10.48 -3.95 -6.62
C ALA A 17 -10.20 -4.63 -7.98
N PRO A 18 -10.68 -4.08 -9.11
CA PRO A 18 -10.34 -4.59 -10.43
C PRO A 18 -8.82 -4.69 -10.62
N LEU A 19 -8.37 -5.68 -11.39
CA LEU A 19 -6.95 -6.00 -11.56
C LEU A 19 -6.09 -4.80 -12.00
N GLU A 20 -6.65 -3.92 -12.83
CA GLU A 20 -5.99 -2.71 -13.34
C GLU A 20 -5.46 -1.80 -12.21
N TYR A 21 -6.16 -1.74 -11.08
CA TYR A 21 -5.75 -0.95 -9.92
C TYR A 21 -4.57 -1.59 -9.15
N LEU A 22 -4.32 -2.89 -9.35
CA LEU A 22 -3.23 -3.62 -8.71
C LEU A 22 -1.92 -3.52 -9.49
N LEU A 23 -1.97 -3.20 -10.79
CA LEU A 23 -0.80 -3.17 -11.66
C LEU A 23 0.32 -2.25 -11.16
N PRO A 24 0.06 -1.01 -10.67
CA PRO A 24 1.11 -0.17 -10.12
C PRO A 24 1.83 -0.81 -8.93
N ALA A 25 1.09 -1.43 -8.01
CA ALA A 25 1.67 -2.14 -6.86
C ALA A 25 2.47 -3.38 -7.31
N ALA A 26 2.00 -4.11 -8.32
CA ALA A 26 2.75 -5.21 -8.93
C ALA A 26 4.07 -4.75 -9.56
N ARG A 27 4.13 -3.55 -10.17
CA ARG A 27 5.39 -2.95 -10.65
C ARG A 27 6.36 -2.66 -9.50
N VAL A 28 5.87 -2.18 -8.35
CA VAL A 28 6.69 -2.03 -7.14
C VAL A 28 7.23 -3.39 -6.69
N GLY A 29 6.38 -4.42 -6.64
CA GLY A 29 6.80 -5.79 -6.29
C GLY A 29 7.93 -6.30 -7.19
N VAL A 30 7.74 -6.27 -8.51
CA VAL A 30 8.77 -6.69 -9.48
C VAL A 30 10.07 -5.89 -9.32
N TYR A 31 9.96 -4.59 -9.08
CA TYR A 31 11.10 -3.72 -8.81
C TYR A 31 11.90 -4.18 -7.59
N VAL A 32 11.24 -4.44 -6.45
CA VAL A 32 11.90 -4.88 -5.22
C VAL A 32 12.55 -6.25 -5.40
N HIS A 33 11.83 -7.22 -5.99
CA HIS A 33 12.39 -8.55 -6.22
C HIS A 33 13.60 -8.51 -7.15
N ARG A 34 13.55 -7.68 -8.21
CA ARG A 34 14.68 -7.50 -9.13
C ARG A 34 15.87 -6.85 -8.44
N ALA A 35 15.65 -5.80 -7.65
CA ALA A 35 16.71 -5.14 -6.88
C ALA A 35 17.41 -6.12 -5.95
N LEU A 36 16.64 -6.89 -5.19
CA LEU A 36 17.16 -7.89 -4.25
C LEU A 36 17.95 -8.98 -4.98
N ALA A 37 17.42 -9.54 -6.07
CA ALA A 37 18.09 -10.58 -6.84
C ALA A 37 19.46 -10.11 -7.36
N VAL A 38 19.53 -8.90 -7.91
CA VAL A 38 20.79 -8.31 -8.39
C VAL A 38 21.77 -8.07 -7.25
N ALA A 39 21.30 -7.59 -6.10
CA ALA A 39 22.14 -7.35 -4.92
C ALA A 39 22.70 -8.66 -4.34
N GLU A 40 21.89 -9.72 -4.26
CA GLU A 40 22.34 -11.04 -3.84
C GLU A 40 23.38 -11.63 -4.80
N ASP A 41 23.15 -11.52 -6.11
CA ASP A 41 24.08 -12.00 -7.12
C ASP A 41 25.40 -11.22 -7.13
N LEU A 42 25.35 -9.92 -6.82
CA LEU A 42 26.56 -9.10 -6.65
C LEU A 42 27.33 -9.52 -5.39
N ARG A 43 26.63 -9.77 -4.27
CA ARG A 43 27.25 -10.28 -3.03
C ARG A 43 27.89 -11.64 -3.21
N ARG A 44 27.24 -12.56 -3.95
CA ARG A 44 27.81 -13.88 -4.26
C ARG A 44 29.10 -13.74 -5.06
N SER A 45 29.10 -12.89 -6.10
CA SER A 45 30.29 -12.60 -6.91
C SER A 45 31.42 -11.96 -6.08
N SER A 46 31.12 -11.05 -5.13
CA SER A 46 32.17 -10.45 -4.28
C SER A 46 32.74 -11.42 -3.25
N SER A 47 31.94 -12.37 -2.74
CA SER A 47 32.39 -13.38 -1.76
C SER A 47 33.17 -14.56 -2.36
N GLY A 48 33.06 -14.81 -3.67
CA GLY A 48 33.66 -15.96 -4.35
C GLY A 48 35.14 -15.82 -4.72
N GLY A 49 35.76 -14.66 -4.49
CA GLY A 49 37.10 -14.30 -4.97
C GLY A 49 38.30 -14.93 -4.24
N THR A 50 38.20 -16.13 -3.66
CA THR A 50 39.36 -16.77 -2.98
C THR A 50 39.46 -18.28 -3.20
N THR A 51 39.22 -18.75 -4.43
CA THR A 51 39.81 -20.03 -4.88
C THR A 51 40.73 -19.77 -6.05
N ARG A 52 42.02 -19.74 -5.72
CA ARG A 52 43.20 -19.63 -6.55
C ARG A 52 43.15 -20.62 -7.72
N ALA A 53 42.65 -20.18 -8.88
CA ALA A 53 42.97 -20.78 -10.16
C ALA A 53 44.22 -20.07 -10.68
N GLU A 54 45.36 -20.76 -10.56
CA GLU A 54 46.58 -20.41 -11.28
C GLU A 54 46.26 -20.62 -12.78
N ASP A 55 46.57 -19.62 -13.61
CA ASP A 55 46.43 -19.61 -15.07
C ASP A 55 44.99 -19.47 -15.64
N GLY A 56 44.49 -18.24 -15.74
CA GLY A 56 43.30 -17.92 -16.51
C GLY A 56 42.94 -16.44 -16.49
N ASP A 57 42.53 -15.91 -17.64
CA ASP A 57 42.18 -14.52 -17.94
C ASP A 57 41.25 -13.86 -16.88
N TRP A 58 41.74 -12.82 -16.19
CA TRP A 58 41.06 -12.15 -15.08
C TRP A 58 40.06 -11.06 -15.51
N LYS A 59 39.77 -10.92 -16.81
CA LYS A 59 38.97 -9.81 -17.34
C LYS A 59 37.46 -10.00 -17.25
N ASP A 60 36.96 -11.23 -17.41
CA ASP A 60 35.52 -11.46 -17.56
C ASP A 60 34.71 -11.24 -16.26
N ASP A 61 35.31 -11.47 -15.08
CA ASP A 61 34.61 -11.36 -13.80
C ASP A 61 34.43 -9.89 -13.35
N ASP A 62 35.35 -9.00 -13.75
CA ASP A 62 35.27 -7.57 -13.47
C ASP A 62 34.21 -6.87 -14.34
N ASP A 63 34.07 -7.27 -15.61
CA ASP A 63 33.05 -6.73 -16.51
C ASP A 63 31.61 -7.18 -16.12
N ALA A 64 31.46 -8.44 -15.67
CA ALA A 64 30.17 -8.95 -15.20
C ALA A 64 29.72 -8.25 -13.89
N THR A 65 30.62 -8.08 -12.92
CA THR A 65 30.31 -7.37 -11.67
C THR A 65 30.02 -5.88 -11.92
N LYS A 66 30.74 -5.24 -12.84
CA LYS A 66 30.46 -3.87 -13.27
C LYS A 66 29.08 -3.72 -13.92
N THR A 67 28.67 -4.69 -14.74
CA THR A 67 27.33 -4.69 -15.35
C THR A 67 26.23 -4.87 -14.29
N LYS A 68 26.44 -5.76 -13.31
CA LYS A 68 25.52 -5.93 -12.17
C LYS A 68 25.40 -4.66 -11.33
N ARG A 69 26.52 -3.97 -11.06
CA ARG A 69 26.54 -2.67 -10.36
C ARG A 69 25.76 -1.60 -11.14
N ALA A 70 26.01 -1.48 -12.43
CA ALA A 70 25.29 -0.53 -13.29
C ALA A 70 23.77 -0.82 -13.33
N LEU A 71 23.39 -2.10 -13.36
CA LEU A 71 22.00 -2.51 -13.29
C LEU A 71 21.36 -2.13 -11.94
N LEU A 72 22.04 -2.41 -10.83
CA LEU A 72 21.56 -2.06 -9.50
C LEU A 72 21.47 -0.55 -9.31
N GLU A 73 22.42 0.21 -9.87
CA GLU A 73 22.39 1.67 -9.89
C GLU A 73 21.16 2.20 -10.64
N GLY A 74 20.91 1.65 -11.84
CA GLY A 74 19.75 2.02 -12.65
C GLY A 74 18.42 1.74 -11.94
N ILE A 75 18.36 0.66 -11.16
CA ILE A 75 17.17 0.31 -10.37
C ILE A 75 17.04 1.25 -9.17
N LEU A 76 18.07 1.40 -8.34
CA LEU A 76 17.95 2.11 -7.05
C LEU A 76 17.96 3.63 -7.20
N LEU A 77 18.79 4.17 -8.10
CA LEU A 77 18.97 5.61 -8.28
C LEU A 77 18.15 6.19 -9.44
N GLY A 78 17.64 5.34 -10.34
CA GLY A 78 16.70 5.78 -11.38
C GLY A 78 15.40 6.30 -10.75
N PRO A 79 14.77 7.36 -11.33
CA PRO A 79 13.47 7.82 -10.85
C PRO A 79 12.46 6.68 -11.05
N PRO A 80 11.90 6.10 -9.98
CA PRO A 80 10.93 5.03 -10.14
C PRO A 80 9.66 5.62 -10.73
N SER A 81 9.16 5.04 -11.81
CA SER A 81 7.81 5.31 -12.33
C SER A 81 7.05 4.01 -12.28
N PHE A 82 6.13 3.92 -11.32
CA PHE A 82 5.26 2.76 -11.13
C PHE A 82 3.86 2.98 -11.71
N VAL A 83 3.52 4.24 -11.97
CA VAL A 83 2.25 4.66 -12.55
C VAL A 83 2.48 5.11 -14.00
N THR A 84 1.65 4.60 -14.89
CA THR A 84 1.60 4.87 -16.33
C THR A 84 0.37 5.68 -16.67
N SER A 85 0.34 6.30 -17.85
CA SER A 85 -0.81 7.08 -18.31
C SER A 85 -2.08 6.25 -18.53
N SER A 86 -1.95 4.92 -18.61
CA SER A 86 -3.06 3.97 -18.72
C SER A 86 -3.61 3.51 -17.38
N ASP A 87 -2.92 3.78 -16.26
CA ASP A 87 -3.38 3.32 -14.96
C ASP A 87 -4.53 4.19 -14.43
N PRO A 88 -5.46 3.60 -13.66
CA PRO A 88 -6.57 4.34 -13.10
C PRO A 88 -6.10 5.35 -12.04
N ILE A 89 -6.73 6.52 -12.04
CA ILE A 89 -6.49 7.58 -11.05
C ILE A 89 -7.22 7.20 -9.76
N PRO A 90 -6.63 7.41 -8.57
CA PRO A 90 -7.30 7.15 -7.30
C PRO A 90 -8.56 8.00 -7.17
N THR A 91 -9.73 7.38 -7.25
CA THR A 91 -11.02 8.03 -6.99
C THR A 91 -11.33 7.99 -5.50
N ARG A 92 -10.89 9.01 -4.76
CA ARG A 92 -11.37 9.22 -3.38
C ARG A 92 -12.78 9.80 -3.42
N GLY A 93 -13.78 8.93 -3.45
CA GLY A 93 -15.17 9.32 -3.24
C GLY A 93 -15.34 9.93 -1.84
N ASP A 94 -16.03 11.07 -1.76
CA ASP A 94 -16.47 11.64 -0.49
C ASP A 94 -17.53 10.69 0.11
N PRO A 95 -17.24 10.00 1.24
CA PRO A 95 -18.14 9.00 1.80
C PRO A 95 -19.46 9.62 2.28
N TYR A 96 -19.55 10.95 2.38
CA TYR A 96 -20.72 11.63 2.90
C TYR A 96 -21.73 12.09 1.84
N VAL A 97 -21.40 12.09 0.54
CA VAL A 97 -22.27 12.55 -0.59
C VAL A 97 -23.15 13.76 -0.20
N LEU A 98 -22.56 14.75 0.49
CA LEU A 98 -23.30 15.96 0.89
C LEU A 98 -23.20 17.01 -0.21
N PRO A 99 -24.29 17.74 -0.50
CA PRO A 99 -24.27 18.80 -1.49
C PRO A 99 -23.22 19.88 -1.14
N PRO A 100 -22.66 20.55 -2.16
CA PRO A 100 -21.59 21.54 -1.96
C PRO A 100 -22.00 22.63 -0.95
N LEU A 101 -21.04 23.06 -0.12
CA LEU A 101 -21.18 24.05 0.97
C LEU A 101 -21.97 25.34 0.61
N VAL A 102 -22.05 25.65 -0.69
CA VAL A 102 -22.76 26.82 -1.23
C VAL A 102 -24.27 26.75 -0.95
N GLY A 103 -24.88 25.55 -0.95
CA GLY A 103 -26.30 25.39 -0.64
C GLY A 103 -26.65 25.68 0.83
N GLU A 104 -25.73 25.44 1.76
CA GLU A 104 -25.98 25.54 3.21
C GLU A 104 -25.90 26.99 3.72
N LEU A 105 -25.06 27.85 3.14
CA LEU A 105 -25.04 29.29 3.44
C LEU A 105 -26.37 29.96 3.04
N VAL A 106 -26.93 29.54 1.91
CA VAL A 106 -28.24 29.99 1.42
C VAL A 106 -29.37 29.41 2.28
N ALA A 107 -29.31 28.12 2.63
CA ALA A 107 -30.29 27.48 3.51
C ALA A 107 -30.27 28.04 4.94
N ARG A 108 -29.10 28.35 5.52
CA ARG A 108 -28.97 29.00 6.83
C ARG A 108 -29.51 30.43 6.81
N ARG A 109 -29.23 31.22 5.78
CA ARG A 109 -29.79 32.58 5.64
C ARG A 109 -31.31 32.54 5.56
N ARG A 110 -31.85 31.67 4.70
CA ARG A 110 -33.31 31.52 4.51
C ARG A 110 -34.01 31.04 5.78
N LYS A 111 -33.43 30.05 6.48
CA LYS A 111 -33.99 29.50 7.73
C LYS A 111 -33.83 30.46 8.92
N ALA A 112 -32.80 31.30 8.93
CA ALA A 112 -32.64 32.37 9.91
C ALA A 112 -33.64 33.51 9.67
N GLU A 113 -33.92 33.85 8.42
CA GLU A 113 -34.97 34.81 8.03
C GLU A 113 -36.37 34.27 8.38
N GLU A 114 -36.67 33.00 8.11
CA GLU A 114 -37.92 32.36 8.50
C GLU A 114 -38.13 32.35 10.02
N ARG A 115 -37.08 32.09 10.81
CA ARG A 115 -37.13 32.17 12.28
C ARG A 115 -37.37 33.59 12.79
N ARG A 116 -36.83 34.59 12.09
CA ARG A 116 -37.03 36.00 12.41
C ARG A 116 -38.46 36.47 12.12
N LEU A 117 -39.09 35.88 11.12
CA LEU A 117 -40.47 36.20 10.73
C LEU A 117 -41.51 35.49 11.62
N LEU A 118 -41.17 34.32 12.18
CA LEU A 118 -42.16 33.47 12.86
C LEU A 118 -42.20 33.58 14.39
N ASN A 119 -41.31 34.34 15.06
CA ASN A 119 -41.32 34.55 16.53
C ASN A 119 -41.68 33.28 17.34
N VAL A 120 -41.10 32.13 17.00
CA VAL A 120 -41.41 30.87 17.70
C VAL A 120 -40.43 30.66 18.84
N ASP A 121 -40.97 30.70 20.05
CA ASP A 121 -40.30 30.39 21.31
C ASP A 121 -39.92 28.89 21.38
N ALA A 122 -38.78 28.59 21.99
CA ALA A 122 -38.08 27.33 21.84
C ALA A 122 -38.83 26.14 22.47
N GLY A 123 -39.28 25.20 21.63
CA GLY A 123 -39.84 23.92 22.06
C GLY A 123 -39.43 22.78 21.13
N PHE A 124 -38.68 21.83 21.68
CA PHE A 124 -38.40 20.47 21.18
C PHE A 124 -37.99 20.35 19.69
N VAL A 125 -36.69 20.17 19.45
CA VAL A 125 -36.17 19.72 18.15
C VAL A 125 -35.87 18.22 18.24
N PRO A 126 -36.41 17.37 17.33
CA PRO A 126 -36.01 15.96 17.27
C PRO A 126 -34.51 15.87 16.99
N GLN A 127 -33.83 14.86 17.55
CA GLN A 127 -32.41 14.56 17.33
C GLN A 127 -32.14 14.33 15.83
N LEU A 128 -31.96 15.43 15.10
CA LEU A 128 -31.20 15.46 13.86
C LEU A 128 -29.76 15.22 14.30
N PHE A 129 -29.15 14.12 13.85
CA PHE A 129 -27.71 13.86 13.97
C PHE A 129 -26.95 15.19 13.81
N GLU A 130 -26.12 15.53 14.78
CA GLU A 130 -25.51 16.85 14.90
C GLU A 130 -24.68 17.17 13.65
N VAL A 131 -25.26 17.95 12.74
CA VAL A 131 -24.63 18.45 11.51
C VAL A 131 -23.29 19.15 11.83
N GLY A 132 -23.12 19.67 13.06
CA GLY A 132 -21.86 20.22 13.55
C GLY A 132 -20.73 19.18 13.74
N GLN A 133 -21.04 17.99 14.25
CA GLN A 133 -20.07 16.89 14.38
C GLN A 133 -19.65 16.38 12.99
N LEU A 134 -20.62 16.18 12.10
CA LEU A 134 -20.39 15.80 10.70
C LEU A 134 -19.55 16.84 9.92
N ILE A 135 -19.71 18.14 10.20
CA ILE A 135 -18.87 19.20 9.60
C ILE A 135 -17.45 19.18 10.17
N GLY A 136 -17.28 18.93 11.48
CA GLY A 136 -15.98 18.75 12.11
C GLY A 136 -15.22 17.57 11.52
N GLU A 137 -15.89 16.42 11.43
CA GLU A 137 -15.40 15.19 10.81
C GLU A 137 -15.07 15.39 9.33
N ARG A 138 -15.92 16.10 8.56
CA ARG A 138 -15.62 16.43 7.15
C ARG A 138 -14.40 17.34 7.01
N ARG A 139 -14.21 18.33 7.88
CA ARG A 139 -13.01 19.19 7.84
C ARG A 139 -11.75 18.41 8.17
N GLN A 140 -11.83 17.52 9.17
CA GLN A 140 -10.74 16.64 9.54
C GLN A 140 -10.43 15.65 8.40
N TRP A 141 -11.45 15.05 7.79
CA TRP A 141 -11.33 14.17 6.62
C TRP A 141 -10.72 14.90 5.42
N ASN A 142 -11.19 16.11 5.11
CA ASN A 142 -10.62 16.92 4.03
C ASN A 142 -9.15 17.27 4.30
N ARG A 143 -8.81 17.61 5.56
CA ARG A 143 -7.41 17.88 5.95
C ARG A 143 -6.54 16.64 5.78
N LEU A 144 -6.95 15.51 6.36
CA LEU A 144 -6.23 14.23 6.26
C LEU A 144 -6.12 13.75 4.81
N SER A 145 -7.19 13.91 4.02
CA SER A 145 -7.21 13.56 2.62
C SER A 145 -6.26 14.44 1.81
N ASN A 146 -6.24 15.75 2.05
CA ASN A 146 -5.29 16.68 1.41
C ASN A 146 -3.83 16.42 1.83
N GLU A 147 -3.59 16.11 3.10
CA GLU A 147 -2.26 15.74 3.61
C GLU A 147 -1.77 14.44 2.98
N GLU A 148 -2.63 13.43 2.88
CA GLU A 148 -2.28 12.19 2.19
C GLU A 148 -2.07 12.42 0.69
N ARG A 149 -2.87 13.27 0.03
CA ARG A 149 -2.68 13.60 -1.38
C ARG A 149 -1.36 14.34 -1.62
N ALA A 150 -0.93 15.19 -0.69
CA ALA A 150 0.37 15.85 -0.75
C ALA A 150 1.52 14.83 -0.59
N ARG A 151 1.37 13.85 0.31
CA ARG A 151 2.34 12.75 0.49
C ARG A 151 2.40 11.81 -0.71
N GLU A 152 1.25 11.50 -1.32
CA GLU A 152 1.17 10.72 -2.57
C GLU A 152 1.93 11.42 -3.70
N GLY A 153 1.83 12.74 -3.81
CA GLY A 153 2.62 13.52 -4.78
C GLY A 153 4.13 13.53 -4.51
N THR A 154 4.57 13.07 -3.34
CA THR A 154 5.99 13.03 -2.95
C THR A 154 6.59 11.62 -3.08
N SER A 155 5.76 10.57 -3.07
CA SER A 155 6.20 9.16 -3.06
C SER A 155 5.42 8.33 -4.07
N GLU A 156 6.10 7.95 -5.16
CA GLU A 156 5.58 7.07 -6.22
C GLU A 156 5.19 5.69 -5.69
N VAL A 157 5.94 5.16 -4.71
CA VAL A 157 5.60 3.89 -4.03
C VAL A 157 4.26 4.03 -3.31
N ARG A 158 4.08 5.13 -2.59
CA ARG A 158 2.83 5.40 -1.85
C ARG A 158 1.66 5.53 -2.82
N LEU A 159 1.84 6.27 -3.91
CA LEU A 159 0.83 6.42 -4.96
C LEU A 159 0.45 5.06 -5.57
N ALA A 160 1.43 4.25 -5.96
CA ALA A 160 1.21 2.95 -6.59
C ALA A 160 0.40 1.99 -5.71
N LEU A 161 0.70 1.92 -4.42
CA LEU A 161 -0.05 1.09 -3.48
C LEU A 161 -1.44 1.69 -3.17
N ASN A 162 -1.54 3.02 -3.10
CA ASN A 162 -2.80 3.70 -2.78
C ASN A 162 -3.85 3.59 -3.89
N ILE A 163 -3.45 3.50 -5.17
CA ILE A 163 -4.38 3.26 -6.28
C ILE A 163 -5.25 2.03 -6.00
N TYR A 164 -4.67 0.95 -5.48
CA TYR A 164 -5.45 -0.23 -5.12
C TYR A 164 -6.27 0.00 -3.84
N THR A 165 -5.65 0.49 -2.76
CA THR A 165 -6.32 0.58 -1.45
C THR A 165 -7.50 1.54 -1.44
N THR A 166 -7.45 2.64 -2.20
CA THR A 166 -8.57 3.60 -2.26
C THR A 166 -9.77 3.10 -3.05
N ASN A 167 -9.59 2.05 -3.86
CA ASN A 167 -10.63 1.51 -4.75
C ASN A 167 -11.08 0.10 -4.33
N LEU A 168 -10.75 -0.32 -3.11
CA LEU A 168 -11.22 -1.58 -2.56
C LEU A 168 -12.74 -1.61 -2.44
N SER A 169 -13.34 -2.66 -3.01
CA SER A 169 -14.73 -3.00 -2.75
C SER A 169 -14.80 -3.95 -1.56
N TYR A 170 -15.77 -3.67 -0.70
CA TYR A 170 -15.87 -4.17 0.65
C TYR A 170 -17.25 -4.82 0.79
N ASP A 171 -17.32 -6.15 0.88
CA ASP A 171 -18.59 -6.89 0.99
C ASP A 171 -19.11 -6.87 2.44
N PRO A 172 -20.22 -6.17 2.74
CA PRO A 172 -20.78 -6.05 4.09
C PRO A 172 -21.22 -7.37 4.72
N ASP A 173 -21.53 -8.39 3.91
CA ASP A 173 -22.16 -9.61 4.39
C ASP A 173 -21.17 -10.76 4.65
N ARG A 174 -19.88 -10.59 4.31
CA ARG A 174 -18.87 -11.68 4.31
C ARG A 174 -17.56 -11.35 5.04
N TYR A 175 -17.57 -10.38 5.95
CA TYR A 175 -16.35 -9.90 6.60
C TYR A 175 -15.61 -10.93 7.45
N VAL A 176 -14.31 -11.07 7.17
CA VAL A 176 -13.34 -11.76 8.02
C VAL A 176 -12.47 -10.72 8.74
N TYR A 177 -12.45 -10.76 10.07
CA TYR A 177 -11.61 -9.89 10.90
C TYR A 177 -10.12 -10.19 10.64
N ALA A 178 -9.37 -9.19 10.16
CA ALA A 178 -7.95 -9.29 9.82
C ALA A 178 -7.01 -9.27 11.03
N GLY A 179 -7.51 -8.96 12.23
CA GLY A 179 -6.70 -8.93 13.45
C GLY A 179 -6.33 -10.32 13.97
N SER A 180 -5.39 -10.34 14.93
CA SER A 180 -4.88 -11.58 15.51
C SER A 180 -5.98 -12.38 16.22
N ARG A 181 -5.79 -13.71 16.34
CA ARG A 181 -6.69 -14.59 17.09
C ARG A 181 -6.88 -14.12 18.54
N GLU A 182 -5.86 -13.49 19.10
CA GLU A 182 -5.83 -12.97 20.47
C GLU A 182 -6.69 -11.71 20.63
N GLU A 183 -6.61 -10.77 19.69
CA GLU A 183 -7.48 -9.59 19.65
C GLU A 183 -8.94 -9.99 19.45
N ARG A 184 -9.20 -10.94 18.55
CA ARG A 184 -10.55 -11.50 18.36
C ARG A 184 -11.09 -12.11 19.66
N SER A 185 -10.27 -12.89 20.36
CA SER A 185 -10.67 -13.50 21.64
C SER A 185 -10.89 -12.46 22.75
N ARG A 186 -10.14 -11.36 22.76
CA ARG A 186 -10.29 -10.29 23.75
C ARG A 186 -11.60 -9.54 23.55
N SER A 187 -11.88 -9.13 22.31
CA SER A 187 -13.12 -8.42 21.93
C SER A 187 -14.39 -9.23 22.23
N ILE A 188 -14.35 -10.56 22.05
CA ILE A 188 -15.46 -11.46 22.42
C ILE A 188 -15.68 -11.47 23.94
N ARG A 189 -14.61 -11.50 24.74
CA ARG A 189 -14.71 -11.50 26.22
C ARG A 189 -15.22 -10.16 26.77
N GLU A 190 -14.94 -9.07 26.08
CA GLU A 190 -15.38 -7.72 26.45
C GLU A 190 -16.80 -7.38 25.94
N GLY A 191 -17.49 -8.32 25.29
CA GLY A 191 -18.85 -8.13 24.77
C GLY A 191 -18.93 -7.11 23.62
N ARG A 192 -17.78 -6.75 23.03
CA ARG A 192 -17.65 -5.73 22.00
C ARG A 192 -17.25 -6.41 20.70
N LEU A 193 -18.23 -7.01 20.03
CA LEU A 193 -18.00 -7.60 18.70
C LEU A 193 -17.53 -6.47 17.76
N PRO A 194 -16.41 -6.65 17.03
CA PRO A 194 -15.95 -5.65 16.08
C PRO A 194 -17.05 -5.31 15.09
N THR A 195 -17.31 -4.02 14.88
CA THR A 195 -18.20 -3.60 13.80
C THR A 195 -17.51 -3.83 12.46
N ALA A 196 -18.27 -3.92 11.36
CA ALA A 196 -17.70 -3.97 10.01
C ALA A 196 -16.72 -2.80 9.77
N GLY A 197 -17.03 -1.61 10.31
CA GLY A 197 -16.14 -0.45 10.24
C GLY A 197 -14.81 -0.65 10.99
N ASP A 198 -14.81 -1.35 12.13
CA ASP A 198 -13.57 -1.62 12.88
C ASP A 198 -12.69 -2.64 12.15
N VAL A 199 -13.31 -3.61 11.47
CA VAL A 199 -12.60 -4.57 10.61
C VAL A 199 -11.94 -3.86 9.43
N ILE A 200 -12.69 -3.00 8.72
CA ILE A 200 -12.19 -2.23 7.58
C ILE A 200 -11.03 -1.32 8.00
N ARG A 201 -11.17 -0.60 9.12
CA ARG A 201 -10.09 0.24 9.65
C ARG A 201 -8.85 -0.58 9.97
N SER A 202 -9.01 -1.71 10.64
CA SER A 202 -7.88 -2.60 10.97
C SER A 202 -7.16 -3.12 9.72
N ASP A 203 -7.89 -3.46 8.66
CA ASP A 203 -7.30 -3.89 7.38
C ASP A 203 -6.51 -2.76 6.71
N LEU A 204 -7.11 -1.57 6.62
CA LEU A 204 -6.47 -0.39 6.04
C LEU A 204 -5.22 0.04 6.84
N ASP A 205 -5.30 0.03 8.16
CA ASP A 205 -4.17 0.36 9.05
C ASP A 205 -3.01 -0.63 8.87
N ALA A 206 -3.31 -1.93 8.71
CA ALA A 206 -2.29 -2.94 8.45
C ALA A 206 -1.62 -2.74 7.09
N ARG A 207 -2.39 -2.46 6.03
CA ARG A 207 -1.84 -2.12 4.70
C ARG A 207 -0.95 -0.87 4.76
N ASP A 208 -1.38 0.13 5.50
CA ASP A 208 -0.64 1.38 5.70
C ASP A 208 0.70 1.15 6.41
N LEU A 209 0.73 0.26 7.40
CA LEU A 209 1.93 -0.16 8.10
C LEU A 209 2.95 -0.79 7.13
N TYR A 210 2.52 -1.78 6.33
CA TYR A 210 3.41 -2.43 5.36
C TYR A 210 3.90 -1.46 4.27
N ARG A 211 3.04 -0.57 3.78
CA ARG A 211 3.43 0.46 2.81
C ARG A 211 4.51 1.39 3.37
N ASN A 212 4.36 1.84 4.62
CA ASN A 212 5.36 2.69 5.27
C ASN A 212 6.68 1.94 5.50
N ALA A 213 6.62 0.69 5.96
CA ALA A 213 7.80 -0.15 6.15
C ALA A 213 8.56 -0.40 4.84
N LEU A 214 7.83 -0.64 3.75
CA LEU A 214 8.39 -0.76 2.40
C LEU A 214 9.11 0.53 1.98
N GLN A 215 8.46 1.68 2.12
CA GLN A 215 9.05 2.96 1.74
C GLN A 215 10.33 3.25 2.52
N THR A 216 10.31 3.11 3.85
CA THR A 216 11.50 3.31 4.69
C THR A 216 12.62 2.36 4.29
N SER A 217 12.32 1.07 4.08
CA SER A 217 13.34 0.08 3.69
C SER A 217 13.97 0.39 2.32
N LEU A 218 13.21 0.94 1.37
CA LEU A 218 13.73 1.36 0.07
C LEU A 218 14.57 2.63 0.15
N ASP A 219 14.16 3.60 0.96
CA ASP A 219 14.93 4.82 1.18
C ASP A 219 16.26 4.51 1.89
N ASP A 220 16.24 3.61 2.89
CA ASP A 220 17.43 3.11 3.58
C ASP A 220 18.33 2.31 2.62
N ALA A 221 17.76 1.42 1.79
CA ALA A 221 18.53 0.66 0.81
C ALA A 221 19.23 1.57 -0.23
N ARG A 222 18.58 2.67 -0.64
CA ARG A 222 19.20 3.68 -1.52
C ARG A 222 20.36 4.39 -0.84
N ALA A 223 20.17 4.80 0.41
CA ALA A 223 21.21 5.44 1.20
C ALA A 223 22.41 4.50 1.39
N GLU A 224 22.15 3.24 1.73
CA GLU A 224 23.18 2.21 1.88
C GLU A 224 23.90 1.93 0.56
N TYR A 225 23.20 1.87 -0.57
CA TYR A 225 23.83 1.72 -1.88
C TYR A 225 24.81 2.88 -2.18
N LEU A 226 24.41 4.12 -1.90
CA LEU A 226 25.28 5.29 -2.07
C LEU A 226 26.50 5.25 -1.14
N TYR A 227 26.31 4.80 0.10
CA TYR A 227 27.40 4.59 1.05
C TYR A 227 28.39 3.55 0.53
N GLN A 228 27.90 2.39 0.10
CA GLN A 228 28.73 1.31 -0.44
C GLN A 228 29.43 1.70 -1.74
N ARG A 229 28.80 2.54 -2.58
CA ARG A 229 29.47 3.10 -3.77
C ARG A 229 30.73 3.88 -3.41
N GLY A 230 30.71 4.63 -2.30
CA GLY A 230 31.90 5.33 -1.78
C GLY A 230 32.97 4.41 -1.16
N LYS A 231 32.58 3.18 -0.81
CA LYS A 231 33.43 2.14 -0.23
C LYS A 231 33.79 1.02 -1.22
N ASN A 232 33.60 1.24 -2.53
CA ASN A 232 33.84 0.23 -3.57
C ASN A 232 33.08 -1.11 -3.34
N PHE A 233 31.94 -1.06 -2.66
CA PHE A 233 31.10 -2.22 -2.34
C PHE A 233 31.82 -3.31 -1.54
N GLU A 234 32.59 -2.90 -0.53
CA GLU A 234 33.28 -3.80 0.42
C GLU A 234 32.32 -4.76 1.14
N ASP A 235 31.14 -4.29 1.55
CA ASP A 235 30.13 -5.11 2.24
C ASP A 235 28.73 -4.87 1.69
N LEU A 236 28.10 -5.90 1.13
CA LEU A 236 26.74 -5.85 0.60
C LEU A 236 25.71 -6.51 1.53
N SER A 237 26.12 -6.97 2.71
CA SER A 237 25.25 -7.70 3.63
C SER A 237 24.07 -6.85 4.09
N GLU A 238 24.33 -5.60 4.46
CA GLU A 238 23.31 -4.65 4.92
C GLU A 238 22.36 -4.25 3.80
N LEU A 239 22.87 -3.99 2.58
CA LEU A 239 22.04 -3.68 1.42
C LEU A 239 21.07 -4.84 1.10
N VAL A 240 21.56 -6.07 1.11
CA VAL A 240 20.73 -7.27 0.90
C VAL A 240 19.69 -7.41 2.00
N ARG A 241 20.06 -7.13 3.26
CA ARG A 241 19.13 -7.16 4.40
C ARG A 241 18.00 -6.13 4.25
N LEU A 242 18.33 -4.89 3.89
CA LEU A 242 17.36 -3.81 3.68
C LEU A 242 16.40 -4.11 2.52
N LEU A 243 16.92 -4.63 1.41
CA LEU A 243 16.10 -5.08 0.28
C LEU A 243 15.26 -6.31 0.63
N GLY A 244 15.75 -7.19 1.51
CA GLY A 244 14.98 -8.28 2.10
C GLY A 244 13.80 -7.78 2.92
N ASN A 245 13.99 -6.78 3.79
CA ASN A 245 12.90 -6.17 4.56
C ASN A 245 11.86 -5.50 3.63
N ALA A 246 12.33 -4.83 2.56
CA ALA A 246 11.44 -4.25 1.56
C ALA A 246 10.60 -5.33 0.88
N ARG A 247 11.20 -6.46 0.52
CA ARG A 247 10.51 -7.62 -0.04
C ARG A 247 9.46 -8.17 0.93
N ASP A 248 9.82 -8.40 2.18
CA ASP A 248 8.89 -8.92 3.19
C ASP A 248 7.71 -7.96 3.42
N ALA A 249 7.96 -6.65 3.34
CA ALA A 249 6.91 -5.63 3.46
C ALA A 249 5.94 -5.63 2.27
N ILE A 250 6.43 -5.73 1.02
CA ILE A 250 5.56 -5.81 -0.16
C ILE A 250 4.82 -7.15 -0.24
N ASP A 251 5.46 -8.26 0.13
CA ASP A 251 4.84 -9.58 0.23
C ASP A 251 3.74 -9.58 1.31
N GLY A 252 4.00 -8.93 2.45
CA GLY A 252 3.01 -8.70 3.51
C GLY A 252 1.82 -7.87 3.03
N TRP A 253 2.07 -6.82 2.23
CA TRP A 253 1.00 -6.02 1.63
C TRP A 253 0.18 -6.82 0.60
N PHE A 254 0.81 -7.66 -0.22
CA PHE A 254 0.11 -8.57 -1.13
C PHE A 254 -0.69 -9.66 -0.40
N GLY A 255 -0.35 -9.98 0.85
CA GLY A 255 -1.12 -10.87 1.71
C GLY A 255 -2.56 -10.42 1.98
N PHE A 256 -2.88 -9.14 1.73
CA PHE A 256 -4.25 -8.61 1.82
C PHE A 256 -5.05 -8.69 0.51
N VAL A 257 -4.42 -9.17 -0.57
CA VAL A 257 -4.99 -9.30 -1.91
C VAL A 257 -5.22 -10.78 -2.20
N PRO A 258 -6.24 -11.18 -2.97
CA PRO A 258 -6.39 -12.57 -3.41
C PRO A 258 -5.15 -13.04 -4.19
N ASP A 259 -4.61 -14.21 -3.84
CA ASP A 259 -3.38 -14.77 -4.45
C ASP A 259 -3.52 -14.99 -5.97
N ARG A 260 -4.75 -15.18 -6.45
CA ARG A 260 -5.04 -15.25 -7.89
C ARG A 260 -4.71 -13.91 -8.58
N ASP A 261 -5.21 -12.82 -8.03
CA ASP A 261 -5.07 -11.48 -8.61
C ASP A 261 -3.61 -11.01 -8.54
N VAL A 262 -2.91 -11.31 -7.44
CA VAL A 262 -1.47 -11.01 -7.30
C VAL A 262 -0.66 -11.72 -8.39
N ARG A 263 -0.89 -13.02 -8.60
CA ARG A 263 -0.18 -13.79 -9.63
C ARG A 263 -0.46 -13.26 -11.03
N GLU A 264 -1.72 -12.93 -11.31
CA GLU A 264 -2.13 -12.38 -12.61
C GLU A 264 -1.48 -11.00 -12.86
N ALA A 265 -1.49 -10.11 -11.87
CA ALA A 265 -0.88 -8.79 -11.99
C ALA A 265 0.65 -8.88 -12.17
N LEU A 266 1.33 -9.73 -11.39
CA LEU A 266 2.78 -9.94 -11.53
C LEU A 266 3.13 -10.54 -12.91
N TYR A 267 2.29 -11.43 -13.45
CA TYR A 267 2.48 -11.98 -14.79
C TYR A 267 2.36 -10.90 -15.88
N VAL A 268 1.32 -10.06 -15.81
CA VAL A 268 1.11 -8.95 -16.75
C VAL A 268 2.30 -7.99 -16.73
N VAL A 269 2.71 -7.55 -15.54
CA VAL A 269 3.84 -6.62 -15.37
C VAL A 269 5.17 -7.23 -15.84
N SER A 270 5.40 -8.51 -15.56
CA SER A 270 6.60 -9.21 -16.04
C SER A 270 6.66 -9.28 -17.57
N GLY A 271 5.51 -9.25 -18.24
CA GLY A 271 5.40 -9.14 -19.70
C GLY A 271 5.74 -7.74 -20.24
N GLU A 272 5.37 -6.66 -19.54
CA GLU A 272 5.67 -5.28 -19.94
C GLU A 272 7.19 -5.02 -20.08
N GLY A 273 7.99 -5.68 -19.25
CA GLY A 273 9.45 -5.56 -19.28
C GLY A 273 10.14 -6.25 -20.47
N ARG A 274 9.43 -7.08 -21.26
CA ARG A 274 9.97 -7.74 -22.46
C ARG A 274 9.77 -6.96 -23.75
N THR A 275 8.85 -6.00 -23.76
CA THR A 275 8.48 -5.20 -24.94
C THR A 275 9.13 -3.83 -24.98
N ARG A 276 9.94 -3.48 -23.97
CA ARG A 276 10.81 -2.28 -23.95
C ARG A 276 12.27 -2.69 -24.08
#